data_AF-A0AAJ0Q2X4-F1
#
_entry.id   AF-A0AAJ0Q2X4-F1
#
_cell.length_a   1.000
_cell.length_b   1.000
_cell.length_c   1.000
_cell.angle_alpha   90.00
_cell.angle_beta   90.00
_cell.angle_gamma   90.00
#
_symmetry.space_group_name_H-M   'P 1'
#
loop_
_entity.id
_entity.type
_entity.pdbx_description
1 polymer ?
#
loop_
_entity_poly.entity_id
_entity_poly.type
_entity_poly.pdbx_seq_one_letter_code
_entity_poly.pdbx_strand_id
1 'polypeptide(L)'
;MFYEEILPDGGSKYVIVRAVRYMDERARELIEEGVSVEDLYPEIEVFGRMPRRDALWLYKVESFTVERQYHEDQEVFSDHSENYAYHVFDDYYDAMDFCRERHGISQGDFRKKWETNYPDF
;
A
#
# COMPACT_ATOMS: atom_id res chain seq x y z
N MET A 1 -1.93 -7.52 -0.03
CA MET A 1 -1.82 -8.38 -1.23
C MET A 1 -0.71 -7.83 -2.09
N PHE A 2 0.03 -8.66 -2.83
CA PHE A 2 1.08 -8.15 -3.72
C PHE A 2 1.11 -8.86 -5.07
N TYR A 3 1.74 -8.19 -6.02
CA TYR A 3 2.10 -8.68 -7.33
C TYR A 3 3.60 -8.47 -7.54
N GLU A 4 4.25 -9.44 -8.16
CA GLU A 4 5.66 -9.40 -8.53
C GLU A 4 5.80 -9.77 -10.01
N GLU A 5 6.56 -8.95 -10.74
CA GLU A 5 6.94 -9.19 -12.13
C GLU A 5 8.47 -9.19 -12.22
N ILE A 6 9.03 -10.27 -12.76
CA ILE A 6 10.47 -10.36 -13.04
C ILE A 6 10.76 -9.61 -14.34
N LEU A 7 11.63 -8.61 -14.25
CA LEU A 7 12.05 -7.77 -15.37
C LEU A 7 13.12 -8.46 -16.24
N PRO A 8 13.29 -8.05 -17.51
CA PRO A 8 14.24 -8.70 -18.43
C PRO A 8 15.71 -8.64 -18.00
N ASP A 9 16.10 -7.63 -17.22
CA ASP A 9 17.43 -7.49 -16.61
C ASP A 9 17.62 -8.38 -15.37
N GLY A 10 16.54 -9.02 -14.92
CA GLY A 10 16.45 -9.88 -13.75
C GLY A 10 16.18 -9.14 -12.45
N GLY A 11 15.88 -7.83 -12.48
CA GLY A 11 15.25 -7.14 -11.36
C GLY A 11 13.79 -7.58 -11.18
N SER A 12 13.17 -7.11 -10.11
CA SER A 12 11.75 -7.36 -9.81
C SER A 12 11.00 -6.05 -9.64
N LYS A 13 9.80 -5.98 -10.23
CA LYS A 13 8.83 -4.92 -9.97
C LYS A 13 7.76 -5.43 -9.03
N TYR A 14 7.48 -4.66 -7.98
CA TYR A 14 6.46 -4.98 -6.99
C TYR A 14 5.31 -3.98 -7.06
N VAL A 15 4.09 -4.49 -6.86
CA VAL A 15 2.91 -3.69 -6.57
C VAL A 15 2.22 -4.28 -5.35
N ILE A 16 2.07 -3.50 -4.29
CA ILE A 16 1.55 -3.94 -3.00
C ILE A 16 0.31 -3.12 -2.66
N VAL A 17 -0.76 -3.80 -2.25
CA VAL A 17 -1.98 -3.17 -1.73
C VAL A 17 -2.16 -3.56 -0.26
N ARG A 18 -2.19 -2.56 0.63
CA ARG A 18 -2.41 -2.72 2.07
C ARG A 18 -3.71 -2.04 2.49
N ALA A 19 -4.52 -2.75 3.27
CA ALA A 19 -5.70 -2.15 3.90
C ALA A 19 -5.32 -1.69 5.32
N VAL A 20 -5.57 -0.42 5.62
CA VAL A 20 -5.44 0.16 6.96
C VAL A 20 -6.83 0.44 7.47
N ARG A 21 -7.14 -0.01 8.68
CA ARG A 21 -8.47 0.22 9.26
C ARG A 21 -8.63 1.71 9.52
N TYR A 22 -9.69 2.30 8.98
CA TYR A 22 -9.98 3.72 9.12
C TYR A 22 -11.08 3.94 10.14
N MET A 23 -10.87 4.90 11.03
CA MET A 23 -11.85 5.42 11.95
C MET A 23 -12.53 4.30 12.77
N ASP A 24 -11.72 3.55 13.52
CA ASP A 24 -12.26 2.64 14.53
C ASP A 24 -12.71 3.39 15.79
N GLU A 25 -13.23 2.68 16.78
CA GLU A 25 -13.75 3.29 18.02
C GLU A 25 -12.66 4.04 18.78
N ARG A 26 -11.47 3.44 18.91
CA ARG A 26 -10.31 4.06 19.56
C ARG A 26 -9.83 5.31 18.83
N ALA A 27 -9.81 5.29 17.50
CA ALA A 27 -9.44 6.48 16.73
C ALA A 27 -10.43 7.63 16.96
N ARG A 28 -11.74 7.34 17.06
CA ARG A 28 -12.74 8.36 17.41
C ARG A 28 -12.49 8.94 18.80
N GLU A 29 -12.20 8.10 19.79
CA GLU A 29 -11.85 8.54 21.15
C GLU A 29 -10.64 9.48 21.14
N LEU A 30 -9.55 9.11 20.46
CA LEU A 30 -8.34 9.93 20.35
C LEU A 30 -8.60 11.27 19.66
N ILE A 31 -9.47 11.30 18.65
CA ILE A 31 -9.87 12.55 17.99
C ILE A 31 -10.68 13.45 18.94
N GLU A 32 -11.59 12.86 19.72
CA GLU A 32 -12.33 13.58 20.76
C GLU A 32 -11.41 14.13 21.87
N GLU A 33 -10.32 13.44 22.17
CA GLU A 33 -9.25 13.89 23.07
C GLU A 33 -8.33 14.97 22.46
N GLY A 34 -8.52 15.30 21.17
CA GLY A 34 -7.84 16.40 20.49
C GLY A 34 -6.65 16.00 19.61
N VAL A 35 -6.44 14.71 19.35
CA VAL A 35 -5.47 14.24 18.35
C VAL A 35 -6.03 14.54 16.95
N SER A 36 -5.21 15.10 16.06
CA SER A 36 -5.69 15.37 14.70
C SER A 36 -5.90 14.08 13.92
N VAL A 37 -6.80 14.11 12.93
CA VAL A 37 -7.07 12.92 12.10
C VAL A 37 -5.85 12.59 11.24
N GLU A 38 -5.14 13.62 10.80
CA GLU A 38 -3.91 13.54 10.03
C GLU A 38 -2.76 12.91 10.83
N ASP A 39 -2.66 13.17 12.15
CA ASP A 39 -1.68 12.51 13.02
C ASP A 39 -1.97 11.02 13.18
N LEU A 40 -3.25 10.63 13.23
CA LEU A 40 -3.65 9.22 13.34
C LEU A 40 -3.58 8.48 12.00
N TYR A 41 -3.80 9.20 10.91
CA TYR A 41 -3.88 8.69 9.55
C TYR A 41 -3.10 9.58 8.59
N PRO A 42 -1.76 9.51 8.59
CA PRO A 42 -0.92 10.27 7.66
C PRO A 42 -1.24 9.96 6.20
N GLU A 43 -1.85 8.80 5.92
CA GLU A 43 -2.44 8.44 4.64
C GLU A 43 -3.39 9.50 4.06
N ILE A 44 -4.09 10.26 4.91
CA ILE A 44 -5.04 11.30 4.48
C ILE A 44 -4.32 12.45 3.78
N GLU A 45 -3.12 12.82 4.26
CA GLU A 45 -2.33 13.88 3.62
C GLU A 45 -1.93 13.46 2.20
N VAL A 46 -1.51 12.20 2.03
CA VAL A 46 -1.17 11.64 0.72
C VAL A 46 -2.39 11.53 -0.19
N PHE A 47 -3.54 11.20 0.38
CA PHE A 47 -4.79 11.17 -0.38
C PHE A 47 -5.24 12.58 -0.81
N GLY A 48 -4.83 13.62 -0.07
CA GLY A 48 -5.11 15.03 -0.39
C GLY A 48 -6.54 15.46 -0.10
N ARG A 49 -7.37 14.59 0.48
CA ARG A 49 -8.74 14.90 0.93
C ARG A 49 -9.16 13.98 2.07
N MET A 50 -10.20 14.39 2.78
CA MET A 50 -10.85 13.51 3.74
C MET A 50 -11.46 12.27 3.05
N PRO A 51 -11.31 11.07 3.64
CA PRO A 51 -11.99 9.88 3.19
C PRO A 51 -13.52 10.00 3.24
N ARG A 52 -14.22 9.20 2.43
CA ARG A 52 -15.68 9.08 2.49
C ARG A 52 -16.14 8.77 3.91
N ARG A 53 -17.31 9.29 4.29
CA ARG A 53 -17.85 9.16 5.66
C ARG A 53 -18.10 7.71 6.09
N ASP A 54 -18.38 6.83 5.14
CA ASP A 54 -18.65 5.41 5.32
C ASP A 54 -17.42 4.54 5.03
N ALA A 55 -16.25 5.14 4.76
CA ALA A 55 -15.02 4.40 4.59
C ALA A 55 -14.67 3.67 5.90
N LEU A 56 -14.45 2.36 5.79
CA LEU A 56 -13.97 1.52 6.89
C LEU A 56 -12.47 1.21 6.77
N TRP A 57 -11.92 1.41 5.58
CA TRP A 57 -10.54 1.09 5.24
C TRP A 57 -9.96 2.17 4.35
N LEU A 58 -8.67 2.42 4.51
CA LEU A 58 -7.83 3.07 3.52
C LEU A 58 -7.01 2.00 2.81
N TYR A 59 -6.90 2.11 1.49
CA TYR A 59 -6.15 1.21 0.63
C TYR A 59 -4.90 1.92 0.13
N LYS A 60 -3.76 1.47 0.63
CA LYS A 60 -2.43 1.93 0.27
C LYS A 60 -1.92 1.10 -0.90
N VAL A 61 -1.65 1.74 -2.04
CA VAL A 61 -1.02 1.12 -3.20
C VAL A 61 0.41 1.63 -3.31
N GLU A 62 1.36 0.72 -3.15
CA GLU A 62 2.80 0.97 -3.24
C GLU A 62 3.33 0.25 -4.48
N SER A 63 4.19 0.91 -5.27
CA SER A 63 4.89 0.26 -6.38
C SER A 63 6.33 0.72 -6.47
N PHE A 64 7.25 -0.21 -6.72
CA PHE A 64 8.67 0.06 -6.80
C PHE A 64 9.39 -1.07 -7.55
N THR A 65 10.63 -0.81 -7.95
CA THR A 65 11.52 -1.79 -8.59
C THR A 65 12.72 -2.07 -7.71
N VAL A 66 13.23 -3.31 -7.73
CA VAL A 66 14.44 -3.75 -7.03
C VAL A 66 15.34 -4.47 -8.02
N GLU A 67 16.62 -4.15 -8.05
CA GLU A 67 17.59 -4.82 -8.94
C GLU A 67 17.91 -6.26 -8.48
N ARG A 68 18.36 -7.08 -9.44
CA ARG A 68 18.56 -8.54 -9.36
C ARG A 68 19.36 -9.08 -8.16
N GLN A 69 20.15 -8.25 -7.47
CA GLN A 69 21.20 -8.74 -6.55
C GLN A 69 20.81 -8.87 -5.08
N TYR A 70 19.56 -8.64 -4.69
CA TYR A 70 19.23 -8.58 -3.25
C TYR A 70 18.56 -9.86 -2.73
N HIS A 71 19.33 -10.60 -1.91
CA HIS A 71 18.92 -11.78 -1.15
C HIS A 71 19.23 -11.59 0.36
N GLU A 72 19.02 -10.39 0.91
CA GLU A 72 19.23 -10.11 2.34
C GLU A 72 18.09 -9.26 2.92
N ASP A 73 18.15 -9.06 4.24
CA ASP A 73 17.11 -8.63 5.17
C ASP A 73 16.34 -7.34 4.79
N GLN A 74 15.21 -7.12 5.45
CA GLN A 74 14.16 -6.13 5.10
C GLN A 74 14.61 -4.68 4.98
N GLU A 75 15.55 -4.25 5.83
CA GLU A 75 16.08 -2.88 5.79
C GLU A 75 16.81 -2.63 4.47
N VAL A 76 17.57 -3.62 3.99
CA VAL A 76 18.32 -3.57 2.73
C VAL A 76 17.38 -3.52 1.53
N PHE A 77 16.22 -4.20 1.60
CA PHE A 77 15.22 -4.18 0.53
C PHE A 77 14.60 -2.79 0.31
N SER A 78 14.38 -2.02 1.39
CA SER A 78 13.81 -0.67 1.30
C SER A 78 14.81 0.32 0.72
N ASP A 79 16.09 0.19 1.06
CA ASP A 79 17.18 1.07 0.61
C ASP A 79 17.53 0.93 -0.87
N HIS A 80 17.17 -0.20 -1.49
CA HIS A 80 17.42 -0.48 -2.92
C HIS A 80 16.16 -0.41 -3.77
N SER A 81 15.06 0.12 -3.21
CA SER A 81 13.86 0.38 -3.98
C SER A 81 14.02 1.62 -4.85
N GLU A 82 13.80 1.46 -6.15
CA GLU A 82 13.79 2.55 -7.11
C GLU A 82 12.37 2.82 -7.61
N ASN A 83 12.16 4.03 -8.14
CA ASN A 83 10.89 4.45 -8.74
C ASN A 83 9.69 4.26 -7.79
N TYR A 84 9.91 4.46 -6.50
CA TYR A 84 8.88 4.30 -5.48
C TYR A 84 7.72 5.27 -5.74
N ALA A 85 6.53 4.72 -5.86
CA ALA A 85 5.28 5.45 -5.96
C ALA A 85 4.30 4.94 -4.92
N TYR A 86 3.55 5.86 -4.33
CA TYR A 86 2.64 5.59 -3.23
C TYR A 86 1.35 6.39 -3.41
N HIS A 87 0.23 5.67 -3.35
CA HIS A 87 -1.11 6.20 -3.54
C HIS A 87 -2.04 5.66 -2.47
N VAL A 88 -3.01 6.48 -2.06
CA VAL A 88 -4.02 6.12 -1.06
C VAL A 88 -5.40 6.24 -1.69
N PHE A 89 -6.29 5.31 -1.35
CA PHE A 89 -7.69 5.28 -1.76
C PHE A 89 -8.58 5.00 -0.55
N ASP A 90 -9.79 5.54 -0.55
CA ASP A 90 -10.82 5.25 0.43
C ASP A 90 -11.89 4.26 -0.09
N ASP A 91 -11.69 3.74 -1.30
CA ASP A 91 -12.48 2.70 -1.95
C ASP A 91 -11.58 1.58 -2.51
N TYR A 92 -12.02 0.33 -2.33
CA TYR A 92 -11.27 -0.82 -2.80
C TYR A 92 -11.25 -0.93 -4.33
N TYR A 93 -12.40 -0.70 -4.96
CA TYR A 93 -12.55 -0.82 -6.41
C TYR A 93 -11.78 0.28 -7.13
N ASP A 94 -11.77 1.51 -6.59
CA ASP A 94 -10.94 2.58 -7.13
C ASP A 94 -9.45 2.21 -7.08
N ALA A 95 -8.99 1.61 -5.97
CA ALA A 95 -7.62 1.11 -5.87
C ALA A 95 -7.30 0.00 -6.90
N MET A 96 -8.25 -0.92 -7.13
CA MET A 96 -8.08 -1.98 -8.13
C MET A 96 -8.12 -1.46 -9.56
N ASP A 97 -8.99 -0.50 -9.85
CA ASP A 97 -9.07 0.15 -11.15
C ASP A 97 -7.77 0.92 -11.43
N PHE A 98 -7.23 1.62 -10.42
CA PHE A 98 -5.90 2.21 -10.50
C PHE A 98 -4.82 1.16 -10.81
N CYS A 99 -4.80 0.03 -10.11
CA CYS A 99 -3.83 -1.04 -10.38
C CYS A 99 -3.94 -1.59 -11.81
N ARG A 100 -5.16 -1.75 -12.32
CA ARG A 100 -5.42 -2.21 -13.68
C ARG A 100 -4.95 -1.20 -14.71
N GLU A 101 -5.30 0.08 -14.54
CA GLU A 101 -4.98 1.14 -15.49
C GLU A 101 -3.50 1.50 -15.50
N ARG A 102 -2.87 1.60 -14.32
CA ARG A 102 -1.49 2.05 -14.17
C ARG A 102 -0.48 0.94 -14.37
N HIS A 103 -0.82 -0.29 -13.98
CA HIS A 103 0.13 -1.39 -13.96
C HIS A 103 -0.30 -2.61 -14.80
N GLY A 104 -1.53 -2.63 -15.34
CA GLY A 104 -2.06 -3.78 -16.09
C GLY A 104 -2.41 -4.98 -15.20
N ILE A 105 -2.54 -4.78 -13.89
CA ILE A 105 -2.72 -5.84 -12.90
C ILE A 105 -4.19 -5.91 -12.48
N SER A 106 -4.80 -7.09 -12.63
CA SER A 106 -6.16 -7.37 -12.16
C SER A 106 -6.13 -7.93 -10.74
N GLN A 107 -7.25 -7.86 -10.02
CA GLN A 107 -7.38 -8.39 -8.66
C GLN A 107 -6.90 -9.86 -8.54
N GLY A 108 -7.16 -10.69 -9.55
CA GLY A 108 -6.79 -12.11 -9.57
C GLY A 108 -5.29 -12.38 -9.70
N ASP A 109 -4.51 -11.40 -10.14
CA ASP A 109 -3.05 -11.53 -10.30
C ASP A 109 -2.31 -11.37 -8.98
N PHE A 110 -2.96 -10.77 -7.98
CA PHE A 110 -2.37 -10.57 -6.67
C PHE A 110 -2.36 -11.85 -5.83
N ARG A 111 -1.21 -12.12 -5.22
CA ARG A 111 -1.04 -13.17 -4.21
C ARG A 111 -1.51 -12.67 -2.84
N LYS A 112 -2.15 -13.56 -2.07
CA LYS A 112 -2.62 -13.26 -0.70
C LYS A 112 -1.49 -13.43 0.30
N LYS A 113 -1.48 -12.58 1.33
CA LYS A 113 -0.39 -12.43 2.31
C LYS A 113 0.00 -13.72 3.06
N TRP A 114 -0.91 -14.70 3.19
CA TRP A 114 -0.61 -15.97 3.89
C TRP A 114 0.28 -16.92 3.07
N GLU A 115 0.45 -16.68 1.77
CA GLU A 115 1.30 -17.48 0.87
C GLU A 115 2.72 -16.93 0.75
N THR A 116 3.08 -15.94 1.57
CA THR A 116 4.21 -15.08 1.29
C THR A 116 5.00 -14.76 2.54
N ASN A 117 6.31 -15.06 2.53
CA ASN A 117 7.31 -14.61 3.50
C ASN A 117 7.55 -13.09 3.43
N TYR A 118 6.50 -12.29 3.20
CA TYR A 118 6.59 -10.84 3.21
C TYR A 118 6.43 -10.36 4.65
N PRO A 119 7.35 -9.53 5.17
CA PRO A 119 7.31 -9.19 6.57
C PRO A 119 6.22 -8.20 6.94
N ASP A 120 5.76 -8.35 8.17
CA ASP A 120 4.86 -7.42 8.85
C ASP A 120 5.59 -6.11 9.12
N PHE A 121 4.95 -5.00 8.76
CA PHE A 121 5.40 -3.63 9.03
C PHE A 121 4.88 -3.23 10.41
#